data_AF-A0A7J5D5P4-F1
#
_entry.id   AF-A0A7J5D5P4-F1
#
_cell.length_a   1.000
_cell.length_b   1.000
_cell.length_c   1.000
_cell.angle_alpha   90.00
_cell.angle_beta   90.00
_cell.angle_gamma   90.00
#
_symmetry.space_group_name_H-M   'P 1'
#
loop_
_entity.id
_entity.type
_entity.pdbx_description
1 polymer ?
#
loop_
_entity_poly.entity_id
_entity_poly.type
_entity_poly.pdbx_seq_one_letter_code
_entity_poly.pdbx_strand_id
1 'polypeptide(L)'
;MKAASPRLDSTSSRAARNRLQGPTWDDSAPPLNHWPEPHISVTDDGRVTLRAFDQFIVKLSSRCNLSCDYCYVYELRDSGWRARPRIMPAPVRERLVSRIAEHVRRHRPERVRVLLHGGEPLLAGAQVIAEFTTAVRRAVRGAGAEADFVVQTNGTLLTEALLDLLLGLDVRVGVSLDGYAEAHDRHRRGPGTGPGRGSHAKVSAALGLLGRARYRPLFGGLLCTIDPANDPVRTFDALAAHRPPAADFLLPHGTWDHPPPGAGGGGTPYGSWLRAVHDRWRETGRPMRIRLFESVDSLSRYNGGSSSEVLGTLPAAAVAIETDGTLTWTESLNAVAEGAGAAGGTIFSHSFDGVLDLACAPEYGVGALCRVCQECPLVHVCGGGLRAHRFGRGRGFDNPSVYCEDISSLIRHIELWTDH
;
A
#
# COMPACT_ATOMS: atom_id res chain seq x y z
N MET A 1 -4.51 -31.97 -63.23
CA MET A 1 -5.43 -31.17 -62.38
C MET A 1 -5.02 -31.34 -60.92
N LYS A 2 -5.01 -30.21 -60.20
CA LYS A 2 -4.70 -29.97 -58.77
C LYS A 2 -3.24 -29.65 -58.44
N ALA A 3 -3.06 -28.35 -58.22
CA ALA A 3 -1.88 -27.59 -57.84
C ALA A 3 -1.98 -27.16 -56.36
N ALA A 4 -0.82 -26.73 -55.83
CA ALA A 4 -0.58 -26.30 -54.46
C ALA A 4 -1.04 -24.86 -54.14
N SER A 5 -1.31 -24.65 -52.83
CA SER A 5 -1.35 -23.44 -51.96
C SER A 5 -1.72 -22.05 -52.49
N PRO A 6 -2.38 -21.23 -51.63
CA PRO A 6 -1.60 -20.17 -50.99
C PRO A 6 -1.90 -19.93 -49.49
N ARG A 7 -0.91 -19.26 -48.88
CA ARG A 7 -0.81 -18.75 -47.50
C ARG A 7 -1.89 -17.72 -47.18
N LEU A 8 -2.34 -17.67 -45.93
CA LEU A 8 -2.99 -16.50 -45.34
C LEU A 8 -2.36 -16.11 -44.00
N ASP A 9 -2.29 -14.79 -43.87
CA ASP A 9 -1.45 -13.91 -43.07
C ASP A 9 -1.53 -14.06 -41.54
N SER A 10 -0.39 -13.82 -40.89
CA SER A 10 -0.18 -13.84 -39.44
C SER A 10 -0.38 -12.45 -38.84
N THR A 11 -1.61 -11.96 -38.74
CA THR A 11 -1.89 -10.66 -38.11
C THR A 11 -3.27 -10.60 -37.46
N SER A 12 -3.56 -11.40 -36.41
CA SER A 12 -4.74 -11.11 -35.56
C SER A 12 -4.79 -11.71 -34.15
N SER A 13 -3.74 -12.35 -33.62
CA SER A 13 -3.82 -12.99 -32.29
C SER A 13 -3.43 -12.09 -31.10
N ARG A 14 -3.00 -10.84 -31.33
CA ARG A 14 -2.59 -9.91 -30.26
C ARG A 14 -3.73 -9.07 -29.65
N ALA A 15 -4.88 -8.96 -30.32
CA ALA A 15 -5.98 -8.08 -29.87
C ALA A 15 -7.03 -8.77 -28.97
N ALA A 16 -6.98 -10.10 -28.83
CA ALA A 16 -8.01 -10.87 -28.11
C ALA A 16 -7.61 -11.32 -26.69
N ARG A 17 -6.37 -11.09 -26.24
CA ARG A 17 -5.93 -11.40 -24.86
C ARG A 17 -6.06 -10.25 -23.86
N ASN A 18 -6.39 -9.04 -24.32
CA ASN A 18 -6.49 -7.83 -23.49
C ASN A 18 -7.88 -7.55 -22.90
N ARG A 19 -8.77 -8.54 -22.76
CA ARG A 19 -10.12 -8.32 -22.21
C ARG A 19 -10.47 -9.11 -20.95
N LEU A 20 -9.50 -9.74 -20.30
CA LEU A 20 -9.71 -10.48 -19.05
C LEU A 20 -8.76 -10.10 -17.90
N GLN A 21 -7.95 -9.05 -18.06
CA GLN A 21 -7.12 -8.52 -16.98
C GLN A 21 -7.71 -7.18 -16.51
N GLY A 22 -8.54 -7.22 -15.47
CA GLY A 22 -8.75 -6.03 -14.65
C GLY A 22 -7.43 -5.65 -14.00
N PRO A 23 -7.09 -4.36 -13.87
CA PRO A 23 -5.84 -3.94 -13.28
C PRO A 23 -5.83 -4.41 -11.84
N THR A 24 -4.89 -5.28 -11.54
CA THR A 24 -4.78 -5.92 -10.25
C THR A 24 -4.20 -4.93 -9.23
N TRP A 25 -4.67 -5.00 -7.99
CA TRP A 25 -3.88 -4.58 -6.83
C TRP A 25 -2.93 -5.72 -6.46
N ASP A 26 -2.33 -6.33 -7.49
CA ASP A 26 -1.43 -7.45 -7.36
C ASP A 26 -0.01 -6.92 -7.26
N ASP A 27 0.50 -6.86 -6.04
CA ASP A 27 1.95 -6.88 -5.80
C ASP A 27 2.39 -8.29 -5.32
N SER A 28 1.50 -9.31 -5.33
CA SER A 28 1.84 -10.72 -5.00
C SER A 28 2.27 -11.53 -6.23
N ALA A 29 1.77 -11.14 -7.40
CA ALA A 29 2.52 -10.95 -8.63
C ALA A 29 3.83 -10.18 -8.39
N PRO A 30 5.09 -10.70 -8.45
CA PRO A 30 6.18 -9.76 -8.77
C PRO A 30 5.69 -9.00 -10.01
N PRO A 31 5.76 -7.65 -10.05
CA PRO A 31 5.43 -6.94 -11.28
C PRO A 31 6.18 -7.70 -12.36
N LEU A 32 5.49 -8.18 -13.40
CA LEU A 32 6.16 -8.84 -14.53
C LEU A 32 7.41 -8.00 -14.78
N ASN A 33 8.59 -8.54 -14.46
CA ASN A 33 9.73 -7.71 -14.10
C ASN A 33 10.17 -6.97 -15.37
N HIS A 34 9.74 -5.72 -15.47
CA HIS A 34 9.89 -4.86 -16.64
C HIS A 34 11.02 -3.85 -16.46
N TRP A 35 11.95 -4.14 -15.54
CA TRP A 35 13.18 -3.39 -15.36
C TRP A 35 14.28 -4.16 -16.07
N PRO A 36 15.15 -3.50 -16.87
CA PRO A 36 16.28 -4.16 -17.52
C PRO A 36 17.25 -4.82 -16.52
N GLU A 37 17.30 -4.31 -15.28
CA GLU A 37 18.16 -4.76 -14.19
C GLU A 37 17.34 -4.97 -12.90
N PRO A 38 17.78 -5.81 -11.96
CA PRO A 38 17.13 -5.97 -10.66
C PRO A 38 17.10 -4.64 -9.89
N HIS A 39 15.94 -4.27 -9.36
CA HIS A 39 15.76 -3.07 -8.52
C HIS A 39 16.27 -3.26 -7.08
N ILE A 40 16.98 -4.35 -6.81
CA ILE A 40 17.60 -4.69 -5.51
C ILE A 40 19.01 -5.26 -5.72
N SER A 41 19.85 -5.17 -4.70
CA SER A 41 21.03 -6.02 -4.56
C SER A 41 20.99 -6.80 -3.26
N VAL A 42 21.52 -8.03 -3.30
CA VAL A 42 21.59 -8.95 -2.17
C VAL A 42 23.05 -9.25 -1.86
N THR A 43 23.45 -9.14 -0.60
CA THR A 43 24.78 -9.53 -0.12
C THR A 43 24.82 -11.00 0.26
N ASP A 44 26.03 -11.57 0.40
CA ASP A 44 26.21 -12.99 0.78
C ASP A 44 25.61 -13.33 2.15
N ASP A 45 25.55 -12.37 3.08
CA ASP A 45 24.90 -12.52 4.38
C ASP A 45 23.37 -12.29 4.34
N GLY A 46 22.78 -12.16 3.15
CA GLY A 46 21.34 -12.06 2.94
C GLY A 46 20.73 -10.70 3.26
N ARG A 47 21.53 -9.62 3.29
CA ARG A 47 21.00 -8.25 3.34
C ARG A 47 20.58 -7.80 1.95
N VAL A 48 19.53 -7.00 1.90
CA VAL A 48 18.96 -6.48 0.66
C VAL A 48 18.95 -4.96 0.70
N THR A 49 19.43 -4.34 -0.38
CA THR A 49 19.38 -2.90 -0.60
C THR A 49 18.62 -2.58 -1.88
N LEU A 50 17.84 -1.49 -1.87
CA LEU A 50 17.11 -1.00 -3.03
C LEU A 50 18.07 -0.29 -4.01
N ARG A 51 17.85 -0.50 -5.30
CA ARG A 51 18.58 0.16 -6.41
C ARG A 51 17.71 1.16 -7.17
N ALA A 52 16.39 1.02 -7.08
CA ALA A 52 15.44 1.91 -7.70
C ALA A 52 14.10 1.91 -6.96
N PHE A 53 13.25 2.90 -7.26
CA PHE A 53 11.87 2.95 -6.82
C PHE A 53 10.93 2.75 -8.02
N ASP A 54 9.93 1.90 -7.84
CA ASP A 54 8.83 1.73 -8.80
C ASP A 54 7.53 2.38 -8.32
N GLN A 55 7.46 2.78 -7.05
CA GLN A 55 6.30 3.41 -6.44
C GLN A 55 6.64 4.77 -5.79
N PHE A 56 5.88 5.79 -6.18
CA PHE A 56 5.97 7.14 -5.61
C PHE A 56 4.69 7.43 -4.82
N ILE A 57 4.79 7.54 -3.49
CA ILE A 57 3.67 7.84 -2.61
C ILE A 57 3.61 9.36 -2.42
N VAL A 58 2.69 10.03 -3.09
CA VAL A 58 2.64 11.49 -3.19
C VAL A 58 1.57 12.06 -2.27
N LYS A 59 1.97 12.97 -1.39
CA LYS A 59 1.10 13.73 -0.49
C LYS A 59 0.69 15.03 -1.16
N LEU A 60 -0.43 15.05 -1.90
CA LEU A 60 -0.94 16.30 -2.49
C LEU A 60 -1.59 17.21 -1.43
N SER A 61 -2.13 16.61 -0.37
CA SER A 61 -2.58 17.30 0.83
C SER A 61 -1.95 16.70 2.08
N SER A 62 -1.66 17.54 3.07
CA SER A 62 -1.15 17.14 4.38
C SER A 62 -2.24 17.17 5.46
N ARG A 63 -3.48 17.52 5.10
CA ARG A 63 -4.62 17.63 6.02
C ARG A 63 -5.69 16.63 5.66
N CYS A 64 -6.54 16.29 6.63
CA CYS A 64 -7.67 15.39 6.46
C CYS A 64 -8.92 16.06 7.03
N ASN A 65 -10.08 15.69 6.48
CA ASN A 65 -11.38 16.11 6.96
C ASN A 65 -11.98 15.14 8.00
N LEU A 66 -11.25 14.09 8.36
CA LEU A 66 -11.52 13.18 9.48
C LEU A 66 -10.43 13.31 10.55
N SER A 67 -10.75 12.85 11.76
CA SER A 67 -9.91 12.81 12.94
C SER A 67 -9.93 11.39 13.51
N CYS A 68 -9.44 10.42 12.73
CA CYS A 68 -9.36 9.03 13.17
C CYS A 68 -8.35 8.89 14.32
N ASP A 69 -8.76 8.26 15.42
CA ASP A 69 -7.97 8.16 16.65
C ASP A 69 -6.73 7.26 16.55
N TYR A 70 -6.68 6.34 15.57
CA TYR A 70 -5.50 5.53 15.28
C TYR A 70 -4.63 6.10 14.14
N CYS A 71 -4.95 7.29 13.60
CA CYS A 71 -4.35 7.76 12.36
C CYS A 71 -2.82 7.88 12.47
N TYR A 72 -2.12 7.11 11.63
CA TYR A 72 -0.66 7.06 11.65
C TYR A 72 0.03 8.39 11.30
N VAL A 73 -0.68 9.28 10.61
CA VAL A 73 -0.20 10.62 10.24
C VAL A 73 -0.41 11.62 11.37
N TYR A 74 -1.49 11.52 12.15
CA TYR A 74 -1.94 12.60 13.03
C TYR A 74 -1.82 12.30 14.52
N GLU A 75 -1.88 11.02 14.91
CA GLU A 75 -2.01 10.58 16.31
C GLU A 75 -0.78 9.80 16.83
N LEU A 76 0.20 9.52 15.95
CA LEU A 76 1.43 8.82 16.34
C LEU A 76 2.54 9.80 16.75
N ARG A 77 3.80 9.37 16.65
CA ARG A 77 4.95 10.06 17.23
C ARG A 77 5.48 11.18 16.35
N ASP A 78 5.31 11.05 15.03
CA ASP A 78 5.66 12.11 14.09
C ASP A 78 4.58 13.20 14.02
N SER A 79 5.01 14.44 14.17
CA SER A 79 4.18 15.64 14.11
C SER A 79 4.55 16.58 12.97
N GLY A 80 5.48 16.18 12.09
CA GLY A 80 6.02 17.01 11.01
C GLY A 80 4.95 17.54 10.06
N TRP A 81 3.83 16.81 9.90
CA TRP A 81 2.67 17.24 9.13
C TRP A 81 2.16 18.63 9.52
N ARG A 82 2.29 19.05 10.78
CA ARG A 82 1.79 20.34 11.29
C ARG A 82 2.48 21.53 10.60
N ALA A 83 3.78 21.43 10.38
CA ALA A 83 4.58 22.49 9.74
C ALA A 83 4.47 22.48 8.21
N ARG A 84 4.02 21.36 7.61
CA ARG A 84 3.96 21.20 6.16
C ARG A 84 2.83 22.02 5.51
N PRO A 85 3.01 22.51 4.26
CA PRO A 85 1.96 23.16 3.49
C PRO A 85 0.71 22.29 3.41
N ARG A 86 -0.48 22.90 3.50
CA ARG A 86 -1.76 22.18 3.46
C ARG A 86 -1.96 21.45 2.12
N ILE A 87 -1.62 22.13 1.03
CA ILE A 87 -1.62 21.62 -0.34
C ILE A 87 -0.21 21.75 -0.89
N MET A 88 0.27 20.74 -1.62
CA MET A 88 1.58 20.77 -2.26
C MET A 88 1.69 21.97 -3.22
N PRO A 89 2.61 22.93 -3.01
CA PRO A 89 2.75 24.11 -3.87
C PRO A 89 3.14 23.77 -5.32
N ALA A 90 2.79 24.63 -6.28
CA ALA A 90 3.09 24.39 -7.70
C ALA A 90 4.59 24.18 -7.99
N PRO A 91 5.55 24.96 -7.43
CA PRO A 91 6.98 24.71 -7.64
C PRO A 91 7.44 23.33 -7.14
N VAL A 92 6.82 22.82 -6.07
CA VAL A 92 7.09 21.48 -5.54
C VAL A 92 6.55 20.41 -6.48
N ARG A 93 5.33 20.59 -7.01
CA ARG A 93 4.74 19.67 -8.01
C ARG A 93 5.58 19.59 -9.28
N GLU A 94 6.01 20.74 -9.82
CA GLU A 94 6.86 20.82 -11.02
C GLU A 94 8.21 20.14 -10.81
N ARG A 95 8.83 20.36 -9.65
CA ARG A 95 10.08 19.69 -9.29
C ARG A 95 9.89 18.19 -9.17
N LEU A 96 8.80 17.74 -8.53
CA LEU A 96 8.49 16.33 -8.35
C LEU A 96 8.29 15.62 -9.70
N VAL A 97 7.51 16.22 -10.61
CA VAL A 97 7.34 15.71 -11.99
C VAL A 97 8.69 15.50 -12.66
N SER A 98 9.58 16.49 -12.53
CA SER A 98 10.93 16.41 -13.10
C SER A 98 11.78 15.30 -12.48
N ARG A 99 11.70 15.10 -11.15
CA ARG A 99 12.43 14.02 -10.45
C ARG A 99 11.93 12.63 -10.80
N ILE A 100 10.61 12.45 -10.94
CA ILE A 100 10.05 11.16 -11.37
C ILE A 100 10.56 10.83 -12.77
N ALA A 101 10.49 11.78 -13.71
CA ALA A 101 10.97 11.56 -15.07
C ALA A 101 12.50 11.36 -15.18
N GLU A 102 13.28 11.98 -14.30
CA GLU A 102 14.72 11.72 -14.15
C GLU A 102 14.99 10.26 -13.75
N HIS A 103 14.32 9.78 -12.71
CA HIS A 103 14.49 8.40 -12.21
C HIS A 103 14.04 7.37 -13.25
N VAL A 104 12.89 7.59 -13.89
CA VAL A 104 12.38 6.73 -14.96
C VAL A 104 13.35 6.67 -16.15
N ARG A 105 13.92 7.80 -16.60
CA ARG A 105 14.89 7.80 -17.71
C ARG A 105 16.15 7.01 -17.38
N ARG A 106 16.61 7.08 -16.12
CA ARG A 106 17.82 6.42 -15.66
C ARG A 106 17.68 4.91 -15.69
N HIS A 107 16.56 4.40 -15.19
CA HIS A 107 16.39 2.96 -15.00
C HIS A 107 15.50 2.27 -16.03
N ARG A 108 14.77 3.04 -16.83
CA ARG A 108 13.93 2.57 -17.96
C ARG A 108 12.95 1.44 -17.60
N PRO A 109 12.13 1.59 -16.55
CA PRO A 109 11.05 0.64 -16.33
C PRO A 109 10.02 0.72 -17.45
N GLU A 110 9.29 -0.36 -17.74
CA GLU A 110 8.10 -0.21 -18.59
C GLU A 110 6.98 0.56 -17.88
N ARG A 111 6.92 0.50 -16.54
CA ARG A 111 5.86 1.11 -15.74
C ARG A 111 6.31 1.53 -14.35
N VAL A 112 5.77 2.65 -13.86
CA VAL A 112 5.84 3.07 -12.45
C VAL A 112 4.46 3.34 -11.88
N ARG A 113 4.32 3.28 -10.56
CA ARG A 113 3.09 3.59 -9.83
C ARG A 113 3.20 4.91 -9.08
N VAL A 114 2.17 5.74 -9.19
CA VAL A 114 2.02 6.97 -8.41
C VAL A 114 0.79 6.85 -7.53
N LEU A 115 1.02 6.75 -6.23
CA LEU A 115 -0.04 6.63 -5.22
C LEU A 115 -0.31 8.00 -4.60
N LEU A 116 -1.43 8.62 -4.97
CA LEU A 116 -1.94 9.83 -4.32
C LEU A 116 -2.48 9.44 -2.94
N HIS A 117 -1.81 9.90 -1.90
CA HIS A 117 -2.13 9.64 -0.51
C HIS A 117 -1.97 10.95 0.29
N GLY A 118 -1.82 10.83 1.61
CA GLY A 118 -1.57 11.95 2.53
C GLY A 118 -2.83 12.68 2.94
N GLY A 119 -2.96 12.84 4.26
CA GLY A 119 -4.22 13.21 4.88
C GLY A 119 -5.40 12.62 4.14
N GLU A 120 -6.23 13.50 3.59
CA GLU A 120 -7.17 13.16 2.52
C GLU A 120 -6.71 13.79 1.19
N PRO A 121 -6.22 13.00 0.21
CA PRO A 121 -5.67 13.54 -1.04
C PRO A 121 -6.71 14.32 -1.86
N LEU A 122 -7.99 13.99 -1.75
CA LEU A 122 -9.05 14.68 -2.48
C LEU A 122 -9.26 16.13 -2.00
N LEU A 123 -8.73 16.51 -0.84
CA LEU A 123 -8.70 17.91 -0.39
C LEU A 123 -7.78 18.81 -1.23
N ALA A 124 -6.87 18.23 -2.03
CA ALA A 124 -6.07 19.01 -2.98
C ALA A 124 -6.94 19.68 -4.06
N GLY A 125 -8.15 19.16 -4.29
CA GLY A 125 -9.09 19.67 -5.28
C GLY A 125 -8.87 19.09 -6.67
N ALA A 126 -9.98 19.00 -7.42
CA ALA A 126 -10.05 18.42 -8.76
C ALA A 126 -8.98 18.97 -9.73
N GLN A 127 -8.80 20.29 -9.76
CA GLN A 127 -7.85 20.93 -10.65
C GLN A 127 -6.40 20.51 -10.36
N VAL A 128 -5.98 20.51 -9.10
CA VAL A 128 -4.61 20.12 -8.71
C VAL A 128 -4.34 18.67 -9.05
N ILE A 129 -5.30 17.77 -8.78
CA ILE A 129 -5.20 16.35 -9.11
C ILE A 129 -5.06 16.15 -10.63
N ALA A 130 -5.87 16.86 -11.44
CA ALA A 130 -5.86 16.78 -12.89
C ALA A 130 -4.54 17.27 -13.49
N GLU A 131 -4.08 18.45 -13.07
CA GLU A 131 -2.83 19.05 -13.51
C GLU A 131 -1.64 18.14 -13.17
N PHE A 132 -1.55 17.69 -11.92
CA PHE A 132 -0.45 16.84 -11.46
C PHE A 132 -0.40 15.50 -12.19
N THR A 133 -1.54 14.80 -12.25
CA THR A 133 -1.64 13.48 -12.91
C THR A 133 -1.27 13.58 -14.38
N THR A 134 -1.77 14.61 -15.08
CA THR A 134 -1.46 14.85 -16.50
C THR A 134 0.01 15.17 -16.71
N ALA A 135 0.60 16.02 -15.86
CA ALA A 135 2.00 16.40 -15.96
C ALA A 135 2.93 15.21 -15.73
N VAL A 136 2.69 14.41 -14.68
CA VAL A 136 3.48 13.20 -14.40
C VAL A 136 3.34 12.19 -15.53
N ARG A 137 2.12 11.88 -15.99
CA ARG A 137 1.91 10.93 -17.09
C ARG A 137 2.65 11.37 -18.37
N ARG A 138 2.58 12.66 -18.72
CA ARG A 138 3.31 13.20 -19.87
C ARG A 138 4.82 13.05 -19.70
N ALA A 139 5.35 13.36 -18.52
CA ALA A 139 6.79 13.30 -18.26
C ALA A 139 7.33 11.86 -18.25
N VAL A 140 6.59 10.92 -17.64
CA VAL A 140 6.93 9.49 -17.61
C VAL A 140 6.86 8.87 -19.00
N ARG A 141 5.83 9.21 -19.81
CA ARG A 141 5.78 8.80 -21.23
C ARG A 141 6.93 9.34 -22.05
N GLY A 142 7.29 10.61 -21.86
CA GLY A 142 8.48 11.21 -22.48
C GLY A 142 9.79 10.54 -22.07
N ALA A 143 9.80 9.83 -20.94
CA ALA A 143 10.91 9.03 -20.45
C ALA A 143 10.89 7.56 -20.94
N GLY A 144 9.88 7.16 -21.72
CA GLY A 144 9.76 5.81 -22.29
C GLY A 144 9.02 4.78 -21.43
N ALA A 145 8.23 5.21 -20.45
CA ALA A 145 7.47 4.35 -19.55
C ALA A 145 5.99 4.76 -19.43
N GLU A 146 5.17 3.95 -18.78
CA GLU A 146 3.80 4.31 -18.38
C GLU A 146 3.70 4.59 -16.88
N ALA A 147 2.73 5.43 -16.49
CA ALA A 147 2.44 5.75 -15.09
C ALA A 147 1.01 5.33 -14.72
N ASP A 148 0.91 4.42 -13.75
CA ASP A 148 -0.36 4.05 -13.12
C ASP A 148 -0.66 4.97 -11.95
N PHE A 149 -1.91 5.42 -11.85
CA PHE A 149 -2.36 6.25 -10.75
C PHE A 149 -3.38 5.54 -9.89
N VAL A 150 -3.17 5.70 -8.58
CA VAL A 150 -4.09 5.25 -7.55
C VAL A 150 -4.28 6.40 -6.59
N VAL A 151 -5.52 6.65 -6.16
CA VAL A 151 -5.82 7.51 -5.02
C VAL A 151 -6.32 6.65 -3.85
N GLN A 152 -5.72 6.85 -2.68
CA GLN A 152 -6.21 6.25 -1.43
C GLN A 152 -6.97 7.30 -0.63
N THR A 153 -8.28 7.13 -0.50
CA THR A 153 -9.19 8.11 0.10
C THR A 153 -9.98 7.53 1.27
N ASN A 154 -10.37 8.39 2.21
CA ASN A 154 -11.37 8.06 3.22
C ASN A 154 -12.80 7.96 2.64
N GLY A 155 -13.00 8.30 1.36
CA GLY A 155 -14.25 8.11 0.63
C GLY A 155 -15.31 9.20 0.83
N THR A 156 -15.17 10.06 1.85
CA THR A 156 -16.21 11.04 2.22
C THR A 156 -16.38 12.20 1.23
N LEU A 157 -15.42 12.40 0.33
CA LEU A 157 -15.44 13.44 -0.71
C LEU A 157 -15.74 12.89 -2.11
N LEU A 158 -15.97 11.59 -2.24
CA LEU A 158 -16.30 10.98 -3.53
C LEU A 158 -17.72 11.39 -3.95
N THR A 159 -17.79 12.09 -5.07
CA THR A 159 -19.01 12.53 -5.75
C THR A 159 -18.96 12.06 -7.20
N GLU A 160 -20.09 12.06 -7.91
CA GLU A 160 -20.11 11.70 -9.34
C GLU A 160 -19.17 12.57 -10.17
N ALA A 161 -19.12 13.89 -9.92
CA ALA A 161 -18.22 14.81 -10.61
C ALA A 161 -16.74 14.46 -10.40
N LEU A 162 -16.38 14.06 -9.18
CA LEU A 162 -15.01 13.65 -8.88
C LEU A 162 -14.69 12.26 -9.47
N LEU A 163 -15.63 11.34 -9.45
CA LEU A 163 -15.48 10.03 -10.12
C LEU A 163 -15.36 10.18 -11.63
N ASP A 164 -16.08 11.12 -12.26
CA ASP A 164 -15.96 11.45 -13.68
C ASP A 164 -14.57 12.00 -14.02
N LEU A 165 -14.03 12.88 -13.17
CA LEU A 165 -12.66 13.35 -13.30
C LEU A 165 -11.65 12.19 -13.20
N LEU A 166 -11.75 11.37 -12.15
CA LEU A 166 -10.83 10.24 -11.93
C LEU A 166 -10.93 9.22 -13.06
N LEU A 167 -12.12 9.01 -13.62
CA LEU A 167 -12.33 8.18 -14.81
C LEU A 167 -11.61 8.75 -16.04
N GLY A 168 -11.78 10.04 -16.32
CA GLY A 168 -11.11 10.70 -17.44
C GLY A 168 -9.58 10.73 -17.29
N LEU A 169 -9.09 10.68 -16.05
CA LEU A 169 -7.67 10.61 -15.73
C LEU A 169 -7.14 9.18 -15.59
N ASP A 170 -7.96 8.15 -15.68
CA ASP A 170 -7.58 6.75 -15.41
C ASP A 170 -6.86 6.60 -14.06
N VAL A 171 -7.49 7.08 -12.99
CA VAL A 171 -7.01 7.01 -11.60
C VAL A 171 -7.88 6.02 -10.83
N ARG A 172 -7.29 4.90 -10.38
CA ARG A 172 -8.01 3.92 -9.55
C ARG A 172 -8.21 4.45 -8.13
N VAL A 173 -9.25 3.96 -7.45
CA VAL A 173 -9.69 4.45 -6.13
C VAL A 173 -9.65 3.31 -5.12
N GLY A 174 -8.74 3.42 -4.15
CA GLY A 174 -8.78 2.66 -2.91
C GLY A 174 -9.56 3.42 -1.85
N VAL A 175 -10.48 2.76 -1.15
CA VAL A 175 -11.35 3.40 -0.15
C VAL A 175 -11.10 2.78 1.21
N SER A 176 -10.93 3.61 2.24
CA SER A 176 -10.77 3.11 3.60
C SER A 176 -12.13 2.87 4.29
N LEU A 177 -12.37 1.65 4.76
CA LEU A 177 -13.59 1.21 5.44
C LEU A 177 -13.24 0.10 6.44
N ASP A 178 -13.53 0.32 7.73
CA ASP A 178 -13.19 -0.65 8.80
C ASP A 178 -14.36 -1.58 9.18
N GLY A 179 -15.14 -2.02 8.19
CA GLY A 179 -16.27 -2.94 8.39
C GLY A 179 -17.62 -2.26 8.53
N TYR A 180 -18.47 -2.79 9.42
CA TYR A 180 -19.84 -2.32 9.65
C TYR A 180 -19.87 -0.95 10.36
N ALA A 181 -21.04 -0.30 10.37
CA ALA A 181 -21.20 1.08 10.83
C ALA A 181 -20.60 1.34 12.22
N GLU A 182 -20.91 0.49 13.20
CA GLU A 182 -20.43 0.66 14.56
C GLU A 182 -18.91 0.46 14.67
N ALA A 183 -18.32 -0.47 13.90
CA ALA A 183 -16.88 -0.70 13.84
C ALA A 183 -16.15 0.50 13.20
N HIS A 184 -16.63 0.96 12.05
CA HIS A 184 -16.06 2.09 11.32
C HIS A 184 -16.17 3.40 12.13
N ASP A 185 -17.37 3.71 12.63
CA ASP A 185 -17.63 4.96 13.35
C ASP A 185 -17.07 4.94 14.79
N ARG A 186 -16.53 3.81 15.27
CA ARG A 186 -15.72 3.75 16.49
C ARG A 186 -14.46 4.58 16.38
N HIS A 187 -13.89 4.70 15.19
CA HIS A 187 -12.58 5.32 14.99
C HIS A 187 -12.63 6.43 13.93
N ARG A 188 -13.26 6.18 12.78
CA ARG A 188 -13.29 7.12 11.65
C ARG A 188 -14.41 8.14 11.85
N ARG A 189 -14.04 9.26 12.47
CA ARG A 189 -14.96 10.34 12.82
C ARG A 189 -14.50 11.68 12.24
N GLY A 190 -15.43 12.57 11.89
CA GLY A 190 -15.12 13.97 11.60
C GLY A 190 -14.56 14.71 12.83
N PRO A 191 -14.05 15.95 12.70
CA PRO A 191 -13.54 16.72 13.84
C PRO A 191 -14.63 17.11 14.87
N GLY A 192 -14.23 17.56 16.07
CA GLY A 192 -15.14 18.09 17.12
C GLY A 192 -15.47 17.10 18.25
N THR A 193 -16.44 17.43 19.11
CA THR A 193 -16.89 16.59 20.24
C THR A 193 -18.42 16.60 20.32
N GLY A 194 -19.09 15.75 19.55
CA GLY A 194 -20.55 15.67 19.53
C GLY A 194 -21.05 14.46 18.73
N PRO A 195 -22.37 14.15 18.79
CA PRO A 195 -22.97 13.08 18.00
C PRO A 195 -22.92 13.37 16.50
N GLY A 196 -23.09 12.34 15.66
CA GLY A 196 -23.17 12.49 14.20
C GLY A 196 -21.84 12.68 13.48
N ARG A 197 -20.72 12.39 14.14
CA ARG A 197 -19.37 12.47 13.55
C ARG A 197 -18.98 11.25 12.72
N GLY A 198 -19.75 10.16 12.75
CA GLY A 198 -19.46 8.95 12.00
C GLY A 198 -19.36 9.19 10.49
N SER A 199 -18.38 8.56 9.83
CA SER A 199 -18.21 8.66 8.38
C SER A 199 -18.81 7.50 7.61
N HIS A 200 -19.19 6.40 8.26
CA HIS A 200 -19.60 5.16 7.58
C HIS A 200 -20.72 5.38 6.56
N ALA A 201 -21.76 6.14 6.90
CA ALA A 201 -22.89 6.40 6.00
C ALA A 201 -22.45 7.13 4.72
N LYS A 202 -21.56 8.12 4.83
CA LYS A 202 -21.02 8.86 3.68
C LYS A 202 -20.14 7.95 2.81
N VAL A 203 -19.28 7.15 3.45
CA VAL A 203 -18.39 6.21 2.75
C VAL A 203 -19.20 5.11 2.05
N SER A 204 -20.24 4.58 2.68
CA SER A 204 -21.14 3.59 2.09
C SER A 204 -21.88 4.14 0.86
N ALA A 205 -22.36 5.38 0.93
CA ALA A 205 -22.98 6.05 -0.21
C ALA A 205 -21.98 6.24 -1.37
N ALA A 206 -20.75 6.67 -1.06
CA ALA A 206 -19.67 6.78 -2.03
C ALA A 206 -19.30 5.44 -2.68
N LEU A 207 -19.24 4.35 -1.91
CA LEU A 207 -19.04 3.00 -2.43
C LEU A 207 -20.21 2.54 -3.31
N GLY A 208 -21.43 2.94 -2.97
CA GLY A 208 -22.60 2.75 -3.82
C GLY A 208 -22.48 3.45 -5.19
N LEU A 209 -21.89 4.65 -5.24
CA LEU A 209 -21.56 5.32 -6.50
C LEU A 209 -20.44 4.57 -7.25
N LEU A 210 -19.34 4.27 -6.56
CA LEU A 210 -18.15 3.62 -7.12
C LEU A 210 -18.45 2.20 -7.67
N GLY A 211 -19.43 1.51 -7.08
CA GLY A 211 -19.90 0.20 -7.51
C GLY A 211 -20.77 0.20 -8.78
N ARG A 212 -21.25 1.36 -9.26
CA ARG A 212 -22.03 1.45 -10.50
C ARG A 212 -21.19 1.05 -11.71
N ALA A 213 -21.82 0.47 -12.72
CA ALA A 213 -21.14 -0.06 -13.92
C ALA A 213 -20.16 0.94 -14.57
N ARG A 214 -20.52 2.23 -14.63
CA ARG A 214 -19.66 3.31 -15.16
C ARG A 214 -18.36 3.50 -14.38
N TYR A 215 -18.40 3.39 -13.06
CA TYR A 215 -17.24 3.67 -12.18
C TYR A 215 -16.55 2.40 -11.67
N ARG A 216 -17.13 1.23 -11.92
CA ARG A 216 -16.58 -0.06 -11.47
C ARG A 216 -15.12 -0.30 -11.88
N PRO A 217 -14.63 0.13 -13.06
CA PRO A 217 -13.21 0.03 -13.41
C PRO A 217 -12.27 0.85 -12.51
N LEU A 218 -12.76 1.94 -11.91
CA LEU A 218 -11.98 2.72 -10.94
C LEU A 218 -11.86 2.03 -9.60
N PHE A 219 -12.83 1.20 -9.23
CA PHE A 219 -12.87 0.63 -7.89
C PHE A 219 -11.69 -0.30 -7.68
N GLY A 220 -10.73 0.15 -6.88
CA GLY A 220 -9.50 -0.56 -6.66
C GLY A 220 -9.55 -1.55 -5.50
N GLY A 221 -10.21 -1.17 -4.41
CA GLY A 221 -10.35 -2.05 -3.27
C GLY A 221 -10.62 -1.30 -1.98
N LEU A 222 -10.63 -2.05 -0.89
CA LEU A 222 -10.86 -1.55 0.46
C LEU A 222 -9.61 -1.70 1.33
N LEU A 223 -9.33 -0.69 2.16
CA LEU A 223 -8.37 -0.81 3.25
C LEU A 223 -9.13 -0.79 4.58
N CYS A 224 -8.93 -1.83 5.39
CA CYS A 224 -9.57 -2.01 6.69
C CYS A 224 -8.49 -2.08 7.77
N THR A 225 -8.45 -1.12 8.69
CA THR A 225 -7.59 -1.23 9.87
C THR A 225 -8.22 -2.19 10.87
N ILE A 226 -7.45 -3.19 11.32
CA ILE A 226 -7.96 -4.22 12.22
C ILE A 226 -8.11 -3.64 13.62
N ASP A 227 -9.30 -3.82 14.20
CA ASP A 227 -9.57 -3.60 15.62
C ASP A 227 -10.11 -4.92 16.21
N PRO A 228 -9.34 -5.58 17.10
CA PRO A 228 -9.75 -6.84 17.74
C PRO A 228 -11.05 -6.76 18.54
N ALA A 229 -11.56 -5.57 18.87
CA ALA A 229 -12.86 -5.40 19.51
C ALA A 229 -14.04 -5.60 18.55
N ASN A 230 -13.79 -5.68 17.24
CA ASN A 230 -14.82 -5.92 16.23
C ASN A 230 -14.88 -7.39 15.85
N ASP A 231 -16.10 -7.87 15.59
CA ASP A 231 -16.31 -9.23 15.12
C ASP A 231 -15.67 -9.42 13.73
N PRO A 232 -14.73 -10.37 13.56
CA PRO A 232 -13.99 -10.54 12.31
C PRO A 232 -14.89 -10.93 11.13
N VAL A 233 -15.84 -11.84 11.35
CA VAL A 233 -16.71 -12.38 10.30
C VAL A 233 -17.70 -11.31 9.84
N ARG A 234 -18.35 -10.59 10.76
CA ARG A 234 -19.24 -9.46 10.47
C ARG A 234 -18.48 -8.34 9.77
N THR A 235 -17.23 -8.09 10.16
CA THR A 235 -16.37 -7.10 9.49
C THR A 235 -16.11 -7.51 8.05
N PHE A 236 -15.65 -8.74 7.80
CA PHE A 236 -15.44 -9.26 6.46
C PHE A 236 -16.71 -9.22 5.61
N ASP A 237 -17.84 -9.72 6.13
CA ASP A 237 -19.12 -9.78 5.41
C ASP A 237 -19.60 -8.36 5.03
N ALA A 238 -19.43 -7.37 5.92
CA ALA A 238 -19.75 -5.97 5.63
C ALA A 238 -18.90 -5.40 4.49
N LEU A 239 -17.60 -5.70 4.46
CA LEU A 239 -16.72 -5.27 3.37
C LEU A 239 -17.09 -5.98 2.05
N ALA A 240 -17.34 -7.30 2.10
CA ALA A 240 -17.71 -8.11 0.95
C ALA A 240 -19.04 -7.66 0.32
N ALA A 241 -19.98 -7.12 1.11
CA ALA A 241 -21.25 -6.60 0.62
C ALA A 241 -21.08 -5.46 -0.41
N HIS A 242 -19.98 -4.70 -0.35
CA HIS A 242 -19.64 -3.68 -1.35
C HIS A 242 -19.03 -4.25 -2.64
N ARG A 243 -18.81 -5.57 -2.70
CA ARG A 243 -18.22 -6.30 -3.84
C ARG A 243 -16.92 -5.68 -4.36
N PRO A 244 -15.94 -5.34 -3.49
CA PRO A 244 -14.67 -4.79 -3.95
C PRO A 244 -13.89 -5.86 -4.75
N PRO A 245 -13.00 -5.47 -5.68
CA PRO A 245 -12.12 -6.44 -6.33
C PRO A 245 -11.02 -6.97 -5.40
N ALA A 246 -10.61 -6.17 -4.41
CA ALA A 246 -9.61 -6.53 -3.41
C ALA A 246 -9.90 -5.84 -2.06
N ALA A 247 -9.42 -6.44 -0.98
CA ALA A 247 -9.40 -5.83 0.35
C ALA A 247 -8.10 -6.17 1.09
N ASP A 248 -7.56 -5.19 1.82
CA ASP A 248 -6.41 -5.37 2.69
C ASP A 248 -6.79 -5.12 4.15
N PHE A 249 -6.40 -6.06 5.01
CA PHE A 249 -6.54 -5.96 6.46
C PHE A 249 -5.21 -5.50 7.05
N LEU A 250 -5.21 -4.28 7.59
CA LEU A 250 -4.02 -3.59 8.05
C LEU A 250 -3.88 -3.74 9.57
N LEU A 251 -2.77 -4.31 10.01
CA LEU A 251 -2.37 -4.28 11.42
C LEU A 251 -2.13 -2.81 11.83
N PRO A 252 -2.71 -2.34 12.95
CA PRO A 252 -2.39 -1.02 13.49
C PRO A 252 -0.88 -0.85 13.65
N HIS A 253 -0.36 0.37 13.51
CA HIS A 253 1.05 0.59 13.81
C HIS A 253 1.27 0.50 15.33
N GLY A 254 2.26 -0.30 15.71
CA GLY A 254 2.74 -0.43 17.08
C GLY A 254 4.24 -0.67 17.09
N THR A 255 4.90 -0.40 18.21
CA THR A 255 6.32 -0.65 18.47
C THR A 255 6.46 -1.34 19.83
N TRP A 256 7.64 -1.83 20.19
CA TRP A 256 7.85 -2.38 21.54
C TRP A 256 7.67 -1.33 22.65
N ASP A 257 7.95 -0.06 22.35
CA ASP A 257 7.74 1.04 23.29
C ASP A 257 6.27 1.48 23.37
N HIS A 258 5.53 1.27 22.27
CA HIS A 258 4.13 1.66 22.10
C HIS A 258 3.37 0.52 21.44
N PRO A 259 3.11 -0.55 22.21
CA PRO A 259 2.56 -1.77 21.64
C PRO A 259 1.13 -1.53 21.14
N PRO A 260 0.68 -2.30 20.14
CA PRO A 260 -0.64 -2.11 19.57
C PRO A 260 -1.73 -2.46 20.58
N PRO A 261 -2.97 -1.96 20.38
CA PRO A 261 -4.09 -2.30 21.27
C PRO A 261 -4.25 -3.81 21.45
N GLY A 262 -4.43 -4.26 22.69
CA GLY A 262 -4.59 -5.69 23.01
C GLY A 262 -3.28 -6.49 23.13
N ALA A 263 -2.12 -5.88 22.89
CA ALA A 263 -0.82 -6.51 23.16
C ALA A 263 -0.56 -6.70 24.67
N GLY A 264 0.20 -7.75 25.03
CA GLY A 264 0.65 -8.02 26.40
C GLY A 264 -0.32 -8.83 27.27
N GLY A 265 -1.52 -9.14 26.79
CA GLY A 265 -2.53 -9.94 27.51
C GLY A 265 -2.39 -11.46 27.40
N GLY A 266 -1.37 -11.95 26.69
CA GLY A 266 -1.24 -13.37 26.31
C GLY A 266 -2.14 -13.75 25.14
N GLY A 267 -1.62 -14.53 24.18
CA GLY A 267 -2.36 -14.98 22.99
C GLY A 267 -2.15 -14.10 21.75
N THR A 268 -2.89 -14.42 20.68
CA THR A 268 -2.75 -13.82 19.35
C THR A 268 -4.06 -13.15 18.91
N PRO A 269 -4.42 -11.97 19.46
CA PRO A 269 -5.70 -11.34 19.15
C PRO A 269 -5.84 -11.01 17.66
N TYR A 270 -4.79 -10.51 17.01
CA TYR A 270 -4.82 -10.18 15.59
C TYR A 270 -4.72 -11.43 14.71
N GLY A 271 -3.91 -12.42 15.12
CA GLY A 271 -3.80 -13.70 14.44
C GLY A 271 -5.11 -14.47 14.47
N SER A 272 -5.78 -14.52 15.62
CA SER A 272 -7.11 -15.16 15.75
C SER A 272 -8.18 -14.43 14.94
N TRP A 273 -8.15 -13.10 14.94
CA TRP A 273 -9.03 -12.28 14.10
C TRP A 273 -8.82 -12.58 12.60
N LEU A 274 -7.57 -12.57 12.13
CA LEU A 274 -7.23 -12.83 10.74
C LEU A 274 -7.54 -14.26 10.29
N ARG A 275 -7.36 -15.26 11.17
CA ARG A 275 -7.75 -16.66 10.89
C ARG A 275 -9.26 -16.80 10.68
N ALA A 276 -10.07 -16.17 11.52
CA ALA A 276 -11.52 -16.17 11.36
C ALA A 276 -11.96 -15.52 10.04
N VAL A 277 -11.32 -14.39 9.66
CA VAL A 277 -11.55 -13.77 8.34
C VAL A 277 -11.12 -14.69 7.20
N HIS A 278 -9.97 -15.36 7.33
CA HIS A 278 -9.47 -16.28 6.31
C HIS A 278 -10.41 -17.49 6.10
N ASP A 279 -10.91 -18.08 7.18
CA ASP A 279 -11.86 -19.19 7.11
C ASP A 279 -13.14 -18.76 6.41
N ARG A 280 -13.72 -17.63 6.83
CA ARG A 280 -14.92 -17.05 6.21
C ARG A 280 -14.70 -16.71 4.73
N TRP A 281 -13.55 -16.14 4.38
CA TRP A 281 -13.20 -15.80 3.00
C TRP A 281 -13.19 -17.03 2.10
N ARG A 282 -12.71 -18.18 2.60
CA ARG A 282 -12.72 -19.43 1.83
C ARG A 282 -14.08 -20.08 1.75
N GLU A 283 -14.81 -20.14 2.87
CA GLU A 283 -16.18 -20.67 2.92
C GLU A 283 -17.12 -19.95 1.95
N THR A 284 -16.90 -18.66 1.73
CA THR A 284 -17.67 -17.83 0.79
C THR A 284 -17.16 -17.86 -0.65
N GLY A 285 -16.21 -18.75 -0.97
CA GLY A 285 -15.68 -18.92 -2.32
C GLY A 285 -14.73 -17.80 -2.77
N ARG A 286 -14.05 -17.14 -1.82
CA ARG A 286 -13.07 -16.07 -2.06
C ARG A 286 -13.65 -14.91 -2.90
N PRO A 287 -14.70 -14.22 -2.42
CA PRO A 287 -15.47 -13.25 -3.22
C PRO A 287 -14.70 -12.00 -3.65
N MET A 288 -13.54 -11.76 -3.06
CA MET A 288 -12.60 -10.67 -3.39
C MET A 288 -11.19 -11.15 -3.11
N ARG A 289 -10.17 -10.51 -3.70
CA ARG A 289 -8.77 -10.80 -3.35
C ARG A 289 -8.45 -10.25 -1.96
N ILE A 290 -7.65 -10.99 -1.19
CA ILE A 290 -7.07 -10.50 0.07
C ILE A 290 -5.57 -10.69 -0.01
N ARG A 291 -4.84 -9.58 -0.20
CA ARG A 291 -3.40 -9.61 -0.45
C ARG A 291 -2.63 -10.34 0.63
N LEU A 292 -2.96 -10.10 1.90
CA LEU A 292 -2.26 -10.73 3.02
C LEU A 292 -2.30 -12.26 2.93
N PHE A 293 -3.47 -12.84 2.61
CA PHE A 293 -3.62 -14.29 2.53
C PHE A 293 -3.00 -14.86 1.26
N GLU A 294 -3.16 -14.19 0.12
CA GLU A 294 -2.52 -14.59 -1.14
C GLU A 294 -1.00 -14.51 -1.07
N SER A 295 -0.44 -13.50 -0.39
CA SER A 295 0.99 -13.38 -0.15
C SER A 295 1.49 -14.53 0.73
N VAL A 296 0.81 -14.84 1.85
CA VAL A 296 1.20 -15.98 2.69
C VAL A 296 1.17 -17.29 1.90
N ASP A 297 0.09 -17.58 1.17
CA ASP A 297 -0.03 -18.80 0.36
C ASP A 297 1.08 -18.90 -0.70
N SER A 298 1.34 -17.80 -1.42
CA SER A 298 2.39 -17.74 -2.46
C SER A 298 3.80 -17.94 -1.88
N LEU A 299 4.12 -17.22 -0.81
CA LEU A 299 5.42 -17.29 -0.12
C LEU A 299 5.69 -18.68 0.44
N SER A 300 4.66 -19.32 1.00
CA SER A 300 4.77 -20.65 1.62
C SER A 300 4.96 -21.76 0.57
N ARG A 301 4.36 -21.62 -0.62
CA ARG A 301 4.42 -22.66 -1.68
C ARG A 301 5.63 -22.54 -2.60
N TYR A 302 5.99 -21.32 -2.99
CA TYR A 302 6.91 -21.11 -4.10
C TYR A 302 8.25 -20.53 -3.67
N ASN A 303 8.43 -20.22 -2.37
CA ASN A 303 9.59 -19.49 -1.85
C ASN A 303 9.90 -18.22 -2.69
N GLY A 304 8.86 -17.66 -3.32
CA GLY A 304 8.95 -16.50 -4.18
C GLY A 304 9.06 -15.26 -3.32
N GLY A 305 9.83 -14.25 -3.74
CA GLY A 305 9.87 -12.97 -3.04
C GLY A 305 8.51 -12.26 -3.07
N SER A 306 8.16 -11.56 -2.00
CA SER A 306 7.03 -10.62 -1.97
C SER A 306 7.58 -9.20 -1.83
N SER A 307 7.19 -8.30 -2.73
CA SER A 307 7.53 -6.86 -2.65
C SER A 307 6.61 -6.09 -1.69
N SER A 308 5.78 -6.82 -0.92
CA SER A 308 5.00 -6.24 0.18
C SER A 308 5.93 -5.80 1.30
N GLU A 309 5.75 -4.58 1.80
CA GLU A 309 6.45 -4.14 3.02
C GLU A 309 6.07 -4.96 4.26
N VAL A 310 4.90 -5.60 4.25
CA VAL A 310 4.31 -6.28 5.42
C VAL A 310 4.80 -7.72 5.58
N LEU A 311 5.04 -8.42 4.47
CA LEU A 311 5.43 -9.84 4.44
C LEU A 311 6.43 -10.10 3.32
N GLY A 312 7.30 -11.08 3.54
CA GLY A 312 8.38 -11.43 2.63
C GLY A 312 9.69 -10.70 2.93
N THR A 313 10.76 -11.20 2.33
CA THR A 313 12.13 -10.75 2.62
C THR A 313 12.60 -9.61 1.72
N LEU A 314 11.81 -9.22 0.73
CA LEU A 314 12.15 -8.13 -0.20
C LEU A 314 11.54 -6.81 0.27
N PRO A 315 12.25 -5.68 0.09
CA PRO A 315 11.69 -4.36 0.36
C PRO A 315 10.58 -3.98 -0.62
N ALA A 316 9.67 -3.13 -0.16
CA ALA A 316 8.85 -2.33 -1.07
C ALA A 316 9.75 -1.27 -1.73
N ALA A 317 9.79 -1.23 -3.06
CA ALA A 317 10.54 -0.24 -3.83
C ALA A 317 9.80 1.10 -3.90
N ALA A 318 9.44 1.65 -2.73
CA ALA A 318 8.62 2.84 -2.57
C ALA A 318 9.36 3.99 -1.88
N VAL A 319 9.03 5.22 -2.29
CA VAL A 319 9.43 6.46 -1.63
C VAL A 319 8.23 7.37 -1.44
N ALA A 320 8.09 7.97 -0.26
CA ALA A 320 7.03 8.91 0.06
C ALA A 320 7.51 10.37 -0.06
N ILE A 321 6.69 11.21 -0.67
CA ILE A 321 6.97 12.61 -0.97
C ILE A 321 5.91 13.49 -0.32
N GLU A 322 6.35 14.30 0.63
CA GLU A 322 5.53 15.21 1.42
C GLU A 322 5.15 16.49 0.67
N THR A 323 4.17 17.26 1.17
CA THR A 323 3.66 18.46 0.48
C THR A 323 4.69 19.58 0.30
N ASP A 324 5.77 19.60 1.07
CA ASP A 324 6.91 20.52 0.91
C ASP A 324 8.04 19.93 0.03
N GLY A 325 7.90 18.69 -0.42
CA GLY A 325 8.91 17.98 -1.20
C GLY A 325 9.91 17.19 -0.36
N THR A 326 9.72 17.08 0.96
CA THR A 326 10.52 16.19 1.82
C THR A 326 10.36 14.74 1.36
N LEU A 327 11.49 14.03 1.31
CA LEU A 327 11.55 12.60 0.99
C LEU A 327 11.53 11.80 2.29
N THR A 328 10.70 10.77 2.31
CA THR A 328 10.55 9.84 3.43
C THR A 328 10.57 8.42 2.90
N TRP A 329 11.03 7.49 3.73
CA TRP A 329 11.02 6.05 3.44
C TRP A 329 9.58 5.51 3.55
N THR A 330 9.39 4.44 4.31
CA THR A 330 8.05 3.99 4.70
C THR A 330 7.46 4.91 5.77
N GLU A 331 6.19 5.25 5.58
CA GLU A 331 5.43 6.05 6.55
C GLU A 331 5.10 5.28 7.84
N SER A 332 5.27 3.95 7.84
CA SER A 332 5.13 3.14 9.05
C SER A 332 6.08 3.60 10.16
N LEU A 333 7.23 4.19 9.79
CA LEU A 333 8.22 4.73 10.73
C LEU A 333 7.72 5.97 11.50
N ASN A 334 6.61 6.60 11.11
CA ASN A 334 5.97 7.66 11.92
C ASN A 334 5.50 7.15 13.31
N ALA A 335 5.39 5.82 13.48
CA ALA A 335 5.11 5.18 14.75
C ALA A 335 6.31 5.15 15.72
N VAL A 336 7.53 5.33 15.20
CA VAL A 336 8.78 5.14 15.93
C VAL A 336 9.15 6.39 16.75
N ALA A 337 9.36 7.51 16.07
CA ALA A 337 9.75 8.79 16.67
C ALA A 337 9.54 9.93 15.67
N GLU A 338 9.60 11.17 16.15
CA GLU A 338 9.63 12.37 15.29
C GLU A 338 10.76 12.27 14.26
N GLY A 339 10.43 12.40 12.98
CA GLY A 339 11.40 12.36 11.89
C GLY A 339 12.00 10.98 11.59
N ALA A 340 11.54 9.90 12.23
CA ALA A 340 12.11 8.56 12.03
C ALA A 340 11.96 8.03 10.59
N GLY A 341 10.93 8.50 9.86
CA GLY A 341 10.73 8.18 8.44
C GLY A 341 11.54 9.04 7.47
N ALA A 342 12.28 10.06 7.94
CA ALA A 342 12.98 10.99 7.06
C ALA A 342 14.08 10.28 6.26
N ALA A 343 14.06 10.47 4.93
CA ALA A 343 15.11 9.96 4.06
C ALA A 343 16.34 10.88 3.99
N GLY A 344 16.40 11.94 4.81
CA GLY A 344 17.54 12.85 4.88
C GLY A 344 17.63 13.90 3.77
N GLY A 345 16.59 14.05 2.94
CA GLY A 345 16.62 14.99 1.81
C GLY A 345 15.24 15.46 1.33
N THR A 346 15.24 16.37 0.36
CA THR A 346 14.06 16.84 -0.37
C THR A 346 14.26 16.63 -1.87
N ILE A 347 13.20 16.70 -2.66
CA ILE A 347 13.28 16.67 -4.12
C ILE A 347 14.11 17.82 -4.72
N PHE A 348 14.39 18.87 -3.94
CA PHE A 348 15.26 19.97 -4.34
C PHE A 348 16.73 19.64 -4.10
N SER A 349 17.05 19.05 -2.95
CA SER A 349 18.44 18.73 -2.57
C SER A 349 18.95 17.41 -3.17
N HIS A 350 18.09 16.43 -3.38
CA HIS A 350 18.49 15.10 -3.85
C HIS A 350 17.66 14.65 -5.07
N SER A 351 18.22 13.72 -5.85
CA SER A 351 17.46 12.86 -6.75
C SER A 351 16.90 11.66 -5.96
N PHE A 352 16.01 10.87 -6.56
CA PHE A 352 15.54 9.64 -5.94
C PHE A 352 16.68 8.61 -5.78
N ASP A 353 17.57 8.53 -6.76
CA ASP A 353 18.78 7.72 -6.66
C ASP A 353 19.70 8.19 -5.53
N GLY A 354 19.87 9.51 -5.41
CA GLY A 354 20.76 10.09 -4.40
C GLY A 354 20.33 9.80 -2.97
N VAL A 355 19.04 9.58 -2.69
CA VAL A 355 18.61 9.17 -1.34
C VAL A 355 18.86 7.70 -1.04
N LEU A 356 18.93 6.83 -2.06
CA LEU A 356 19.28 5.41 -1.88
C LEU A 356 20.74 5.23 -1.44
N ASP A 357 21.61 6.18 -1.79
CA ASP A 357 23.03 6.17 -1.43
C ASP A 357 23.32 6.77 -0.04
N LEU A 358 22.31 7.31 0.65
CA LEU A 358 22.49 7.89 1.98
C LEU A 358 22.68 6.81 3.04
N ALA A 359 23.51 7.10 4.04
CA ALA A 359 23.78 6.19 5.15
C ALA A 359 22.54 5.84 6.00
N CYS A 360 21.47 6.64 5.89
CA CYS A 360 20.19 6.38 6.56
C CYS A 360 19.25 5.47 5.76
N ALA A 361 19.66 4.99 4.57
CA ALA A 361 18.89 4.06 3.78
C ALA A 361 18.66 2.76 4.57
N PRO A 362 17.40 2.30 4.72
CA PRO A 362 17.11 1.09 5.46
C PRO A 362 17.64 -0.14 4.72
N GLU A 363 18.34 -1.00 5.46
CA GLU A 363 18.67 -2.35 5.02
C GLU A 363 17.51 -3.32 5.27
N TYR A 364 17.30 -4.24 4.34
CA TYR A 364 16.27 -5.27 4.36
C TYR A 364 16.89 -6.66 4.23
N GLY A 365 16.06 -7.68 4.04
CA GLY A 365 16.51 -9.07 3.96
C GLY A 365 16.75 -9.71 5.33
N VAL A 366 16.93 -11.03 5.33
CA VAL A 366 17.05 -11.84 6.54
C VAL A 366 18.30 -11.45 7.35
N GLY A 367 19.41 -11.11 6.67
CA GLY A 367 20.65 -10.67 7.32
C GLY A 367 20.51 -9.38 8.14
N ALA A 368 19.52 -8.54 7.83
CA ALA A 368 19.23 -7.30 8.56
C ALA A 368 18.22 -7.49 9.72
N LEU A 369 17.79 -8.72 10.00
CA LEU A 369 16.86 -9.04 11.08
C LEU A 369 17.60 -9.45 12.35
N CYS A 370 16.87 -9.47 13.48
CA CYS A 370 17.41 -9.97 14.74
C CYS A 370 17.66 -11.48 14.71
N ARG A 371 18.52 -11.97 15.62
CA ARG A 371 18.87 -13.40 15.73
C ARG A 371 17.66 -14.34 15.77
N VAL A 372 16.63 -13.97 16.54
CA VAL A 372 15.38 -14.76 16.65
C VAL A 372 14.73 -14.95 15.28
N CYS A 373 14.71 -13.90 14.44
CA CYS A 373 14.16 -14.00 13.09
C CYS A 373 15.08 -14.78 12.16
N GLN A 374 16.41 -14.59 12.24
CA GLN A 374 17.37 -15.31 11.40
C GLN A 374 17.32 -16.83 11.61
N GLU A 375 17.02 -17.27 12.83
CA GLU A 375 16.89 -18.69 13.21
C GLU A 375 15.45 -19.22 13.01
N CYS A 376 14.48 -18.37 12.65
CA CYS A 376 13.07 -18.73 12.57
C CYS A 376 12.73 -19.41 11.23
N PRO A 377 12.09 -20.59 11.21
CA PRO A 377 11.72 -21.27 9.97
C PRO A 377 10.68 -20.48 9.14
N LEU A 378 9.86 -19.63 9.76
CA LEU A 378 8.82 -18.85 9.08
C LEU A 378 9.35 -17.53 8.48
N VAL A 379 10.64 -17.20 8.65
CA VAL A 379 11.16 -15.87 8.28
C VAL A 379 11.10 -15.58 6.78
N HIS A 380 11.18 -16.62 5.95
CA HIS A 380 11.05 -16.47 4.50
C HIS A 380 9.65 -16.00 4.08
N VAL A 381 8.62 -16.32 4.87
CA VAL A 381 7.24 -15.83 4.68
C VAL A 381 7.04 -14.50 5.40
N CYS A 382 7.38 -14.40 6.68
CA CYS A 382 7.05 -13.20 7.46
C CYS A 382 7.98 -12.01 7.21
N GLY A 383 9.23 -12.24 6.80
CA GLY A 383 10.23 -11.19 6.60
C GLY A 383 10.64 -10.44 7.87
N GLY A 384 10.23 -10.92 9.05
CA GLY A 384 10.33 -10.18 10.31
C GLY A 384 9.24 -9.12 10.50
N GLY A 385 8.26 -9.02 9.60
CA GLY A 385 7.19 -8.02 9.61
C GLY A 385 7.67 -6.60 9.31
N LEU A 386 6.74 -5.64 9.35
CA LEU A 386 7.03 -4.23 9.11
C LEU A 386 8.17 -3.72 10.00
N ARG A 387 9.09 -2.96 9.43
CA ARG A 387 10.29 -2.45 10.13
C ARG A 387 9.91 -1.67 11.39
N ALA A 388 8.91 -0.79 11.31
CA ALA A 388 8.44 0.00 12.45
C ALA A 388 7.99 -0.89 13.63
N HIS A 389 7.38 -2.05 13.34
CA HIS A 389 6.88 -2.99 14.35
C HIS A 389 7.98 -3.70 15.13
N ARG A 390 9.25 -3.53 14.75
CA ARG A 390 10.43 -4.10 15.43
C ARG A 390 11.13 -3.10 16.35
N PHE A 391 10.74 -1.82 16.30
CA PHE A 391 11.45 -0.79 17.06
C PHE A 391 11.19 -0.90 18.56
N GLY A 392 12.24 -0.76 19.37
CA GLY A 392 12.16 -0.49 20.81
C GLY A 392 13.43 0.21 21.30
N ARG A 393 13.31 1.19 22.20
CA ARG A 393 14.42 2.07 22.65
C ARG A 393 15.70 1.35 23.07
N GLY A 394 15.59 0.15 23.64
CA GLY A 394 16.76 -0.61 24.11
C GLY A 394 17.59 -1.28 23.01
N ARG A 395 16.95 -1.73 21.92
CA ARG A 395 17.59 -2.53 20.85
C ARG A 395 17.39 -1.97 19.44
N GLY A 396 16.77 -0.79 19.32
CA GLY A 396 16.40 -0.23 18.03
C GLY A 396 15.49 -1.19 17.26
N PHE A 397 15.82 -1.48 16.00
CA PHE A 397 15.08 -2.41 15.13
C PHE A 397 15.48 -3.89 15.28
N ASP A 398 16.40 -4.20 16.21
CA ASP A 398 16.90 -5.55 16.46
C ASP A 398 15.95 -6.36 17.37
N ASN A 399 14.64 -6.30 17.13
CA ASN A 399 13.65 -7.14 17.81
C ASN A 399 12.80 -7.90 16.78
N PRO A 400 12.16 -9.02 17.15
CA PRO A 400 11.06 -9.54 16.35
C PRO A 400 9.92 -8.51 16.31
N SER A 401 9.03 -8.61 15.33
CA SER A 401 7.84 -7.76 15.27
C SER A 401 7.01 -7.91 16.54
N VAL A 402 6.37 -6.84 17.01
CA VAL A 402 5.34 -6.91 18.05
C VAL A 402 4.14 -7.78 17.67
N TYR A 403 4.01 -8.14 16.39
CA TYR A 403 3.01 -9.07 15.86
C TYR A 403 3.59 -10.45 15.52
N CYS A 404 4.79 -10.80 16.03
CA CYS A 404 5.48 -12.04 15.66
C CYS A 404 4.59 -13.28 15.88
N GLU A 405 3.94 -13.38 17.04
CA GLU A 405 3.05 -14.51 17.36
C GLU A 405 1.78 -14.50 16.51
N ASP A 406 1.17 -13.33 16.29
CA ASP A 406 -0.03 -13.17 15.46
C ASP A 406 0.21 -13.59 14.00
N ILE A 407 1.30 -13.10 13.41
CA ILE A 407 1.70 -13.42 12.03
C ILE A 407 2.06 -14.91 11.93
N SER A 408 2.82 -15.45 12.89
CA SER A 408 3.16 -16.88 12.91
C SER A 408 1.91 -17.76 13.02
N SER A 409 0.93 -17.36 13.83
CA SER A 409 -0.34 -18.05 13.96
C SER A 409 -1.14 -18.04 12.67
N LEU A 410 -1.13 -16.93 11.92
CA LEU A 410 -1.79 -16.85 10.62
C LEU A 410 -1.09 -17.71 9.57
N ILE A 411 0.24 -17.64 9.47
CA ILE A 411 1.01 -18.40 8.48
C ILE A 411 0.73 -19.89 8.61
N ARG A 412 0.91 -20.44 9.82
CA ARG A 412 0.64 -21.86 10.11
C ARG A 412 -0.80 -22.24 9.78
N HIS A 413 -1.75 -21.35 10.06
CA HIS A 413 -3.16 -21.60 9.75
C HIS A 413 -3.43 -21.64 8.25
N ILE A 414 -2.73 -20.86 7.43
CA ILE A 414 -2.89 -20.90 5.97
C ILE A 414 -2.20 -22.15 5.40
N GLU A 415 -0.99 -22.47 5.88
CA GLU A 415 -0.21 -23.65 5.46
C GLU A 415 -0.95 -24.98 5.69
N LEU A 416 -1.72 -25.10 6.78
CA LEU A 416 -2.55 -26.29 7.05
C LEU A 416 -3.55 -26.63 5.94
N TRP A 417 -3.85 -25.67 5.06
CA TRP A 417 -4.80 -25.86 3.97
C TRP A 417 -4.16 -25.82 2.60
N THR A 418 -2.84 -25.67 2.53
CA THR A 418 -2.09 -25.79 1.28
C THR A 418 -1.73 -27.23 0.95
N ASP A 419 -1.83 -28.15 1.93
CA ASP A 419 -1.56 -29.58 1.83
C ASP A 419 -2.77 -30.42 1.35
N HIS A 420 -3.84 -29.77 0.91
CA HIS A 420 -5.03 -30.36 0.28
C HIS A 420 -5.30 -29.66 -1.06
#